data_AF-A0A7S3BEU3-F1
#
_entry.id   AF-A0A7S3BEU3-F1
#
_cell.length_a   1.000
_cell.length_b   1.000
_cell.length_c   1.000
_cell.angle_alpha   90.00
_cell.angle_beta   90.00
_cell.angle_gamma   90.00
#
_symmetry.space_group_name_H-M   'P 1'
#
loop_
_entity.id
_entity.type
_entity.pdbx_description
1 polymer ?
#
loop_
_entity_poly.entity_id
_entity_poly.type
_entity_poly.pdbx_seq_one_letter_code
_entity_poly.pdbx_strand_id
1 'polypeptide(L)'
;KLDAFSCAIGTGGTLAGVAAYLRSVSPTIRIGLTDPCGAALVRYFEHGELRGEGSSISEGIGQGRITGNVDHFTPDLCLEVTDGEMMEAIIDLHTRDGLAVGTSAGINVAGAMQVARQIGPGHTVATVLCDRADRYASKLYDADFLRSKALRVPPWLEHGSAPKARALFSALRDAALATPAG
;
A
#
# COMPACT_ATOMS: atom_id res chain seq x y z
N LYS A 1 -20.64 0.78 12.34
CA LYS A 1 -20.22 2.11 12.84
C LYS A 1 -18.74 2.26 12.52
N LEU A 2 -18.27 3.44 12.15
CA LEU A 2 -16.84 3.69 11.88
C LEU A 2 -16.24 4.44 13.08
N ASP A 3 -15.04 4.05 13.52
CA ASP A 3 -14.34 4.67 14.65
C ASP A 3 -13.00 5.30 14.24
N ALA A 4 -12.37 4.80 13.18
CA ALA A 4 -11.21 5.44 12.57
C ALA A 4 -11.16 5.24 11.06
N PHE A 5 -10.62 6.23 10.34
CA PHE A 5 -10.22 6.13 8.95
C PHE A 5 -8.74 6.46 8.81
N SER A 6 -8.01 5.71 8.01
CA SER A 6 -6.59 5.99 7.78
C SER A 6 -6.15 5.68 6.35
N CYS A 7 -5.27 6.48 5.80
CA CYS A 7 -4.52 6.15 4.58
C CYS A 7 -3.27 7.01 4.44
N ALA A 8 -2.40 6.62 3.50
CA ALA A 8 -1.23 7.37 3.08
C ALA A 8 -1.60 8.62 2.26
N ILE A 9 -0.63 9.53 2.12
CA ILE A 9 -0.72 10.76 1.35
C ILE A 9 0.21 10.71 0.13
N GLY A 10 -0.39 10.87 -1.06
CA GLY A 10 0.27 11.36 -2.26
C GLY A 10 0.00 12.86 -2.45
N THR A 11 -1.11 13.18 -3.12
CA THR A 11 -1.58 14.57 -3.23
C THR A 11 -2.28 15.08 -1.97
N GLY A 12 -2.75 14.16 -1.12
CA GLY A 12 -3.48 14.44 0.13
C GLY A 12 -5.00 14.53 -0.02
N GLY A 13 -5.52 14.54 -1.25
CA GLY A 13 -6.96 14.71 -1.51
C GLY A 13 -7.82 13.64 -0.85
N THR A 14 -7.39 12.38 -0.87
CA THR A 14 -8.13 11.27 -0.23
C THR A 14 -8.22 11.46 1.28
N LEU A 15 -7.08 11.57 1.97
CA LEU A 15 -7.08 11.64 3.43
C LEU A 15 -7.77 12.91 3.93
N ALA A 16 -7.39 14.08 3.41
CA ALA A 16 -7.95 15.36 3.85
C ALA A 16 -9.44 15.50 3.50
N GLY A 17 -9.85 15.06 2.31
CA GLY A 17 -11.25 15.11 1.88
C GLY A 17 -12.15 14.17 2.68
N VAL A 18 -11.72 12.92 2.88
CA VAL A 18 -12.46 11.96 3.72
C VAL A 18 -12.51 12.43 5.17
N ALA A 19 -11.42 12.98 5.69
CA ALA A 19 -11.37 13.54 7.05
C ALA A 19 -12.40 14.66 7.24
N ALA A 20 -12.45 15.63 6.32
CA ALA A 20 -13.41 16.73 6.39
C ALA A 20 -14.85 16.23 6.42
N TYR A 21 -15.20 15.27 5.55
CA TYR A 21 -16.53 14.68 5.54
C TYR A 21 -16.82 13.89 6.82
N LEU A 22 -15.95 12.97 7.24
CA LEU A 22 -16.19 12.11 8.39
C LEU A 22 -16.31 12.93 9.69
N ARG A 23 -15.51 13.99 9.85
CA ARG A 23 -15.62 14.91 11.00
C ARG A 23 -16.95 15.67 11.01
N SER A 24 -17.51 16.02 9.85
CA SER A 24 -18.85 16.63 9.76
C SER A 24 -19.97 15.67 10.19
N VAL A 25 -19.79 14.37 9.97
CA VAL A 25 -20.75 13.32 10.36
C VAL A 25 -20.59 12.95 11.83
N SER A 26 -19.36 12.81 12.29
CA SER A 26 -19.03 12.48 13.68
C SER A 26 -17.61 12.96 14.03
N PRO A 27 -17.47 13.93 14.95
CA PRO A 27 -16.16 14.44 15.34
C PRO A 27 -15.35 13.44 16.18
N THR A 28 -15.94 12.31 16.59
CA THR A 28 -15.25 11.27 17.37
C THR A 28 -14.49 10.27 16.49
N ILE A 29 -14.67 10.31 15.16
CA ILE A 29 -13.95 9.44 14.24
C ILE A 29 -12.49 9.93 14.13
N ARG A 30 -11.54 9.05 14.45
CA ARG A 30 -10.11 9.36 14.36
C ARG A 30 -9.60 9.25 12.93
N ILE A 31 -8.75 10.19 12.52
CA ILE A 31 -8.12 10.22 11.21
C ILE A 31 -6.63 9.91 11.34
N GLY A 32 -6.19 8.81 10.72
CA GLY A 32 -4.78 8.39 10.72
C GLY A 32 -4.06 8.71 9.42
N LEU A 33 -2.92 9.39 9.52
CA LEU A 33 -1.90 9.41 8.47
C LEU A 33 -1.04 8.16 8.62
N THR A 34 -1.09 7.27 7.63
CA THR A 34 -0.30 6.03 7.60
C THR A 34 0.62 6.06 6.38
N ASP A 35 1.81 6.64 6.54
CA ASP A 35 2.70 6.98 5.43
C ASP A 35 3.95 6.09 5.42
N PRO A 36 4.58 5.88 4.26
CA PRO A 36 5.76 5.03 4.15
C PRO A 36 6.99 5.70 4.76
N CYS A 37 7.96 4.91 5.22
CA CYS A 37 9.30 5.42 5.53
C CYS A 37 9.85 6.24 4.36
N GLY A 38 10.51 7.36 4.66
CA GLY A 38 11.02 8.33 3.68
C GLY A 38 10.04 9.44 3.30
N ALA A 39 8.75 9.32 3.68
CA ALA A 39 7.81 10.42 3.60
C ALA A 39 8.12 11.50 4.66
N ALA A 40 7.82 12.76 4.37
CA ALA A 40 8.08 13.86 5.31
C ALA A 40 6.89 14.17 6.23
N LEU A 41 5.68 13.70 5.89
CA LEU A 41 4.46 14.21 6.50
C LEU A 41 4.19 13.68 7.91
N VAL A 42 4.55 12.43 8.22
CA VAL A 42 4.46 11.89 9.59
C VAL A 42 5.28 12.78 10.54
N ARG A 43 6.57 12.97 10.21
CA ARG A 43 7.49 13.81 10.99
C ARG A 43 7.04 15.27 11.06
N TYR A 44 6.48 15.80 9.98
CA TYR A 44 5.94 17.15 10.00
C TYR A 44 4.78 17.31 10.98
N PHE A 45 3.81 16.40 10.99
CA PHE A 45 2.66 16.52 11.89
C PHE A 45 3.01 16.23 13.35
N GLU A 46 4.02 15.39 13.61
CA GLU A 46 4.45 15.09 14.99
C GLU A 46 5.44 16.13 15.55
N HIS A 47 6.29 16.71 14.71
CA HIS A 47 7.45 17.50 15.16
C HIS A 47 7.61 18.86 14.46
N GLY A 48 6.79 19.17 13.46
CA GLY A 48 6.84 20.43 12.72
C GLY A 48 7.96 20.50 11.66
N GLU A 49 8.65 19.40 11.39
CA GLU A 49 9.80 19.37 10.47
C GLU A 49 9.49 18.57 9.19
N LEU A 50 9.52 19.23 8.03
CA LEU A 50 9.41 18.58 6.72
C LEU A 50 10.72 17.89 6.33
N ARG A 51 10.93 16.68 6.85
CA ARG A 51 12.09 15.85 6.55
C ARG A 51 11.69 14.39 6.53
N GLY A 52 11.94 13.73 5.41
CA GLY A 52 11.84 12.27 5.28
C GLY A 52 13.16 11.61 5.64
N GLU A 53 13.09 10.45 6.30
CA GLU A 53 14.23 9.60 6.60
C GLU A 53 13.97 8.17 6.10
N GLY A 54 14.99 7.56 5.49
CA GLY A 54 14.83 6.27 4.82
C GLY A 54 14.22 6.39 3.43
N SER A 55 13.64 5.29 2.95
CA SER A 55 13.05 5.19 1.62
C SER A 55 12.04 4.05 1.59
N SER A 56 11.12 4.10 0.63
CA SER A 56 10.16 3.03 0.37
C SER A 56 10.13 2.69 -1.12
N ILE A 57 9.88 1.42 -1.44
CA ILE A 57 9.62 0.97 -2.82
C ILE A 57 8.20 1.33 -3.29
N SER A 58 7.33 1.77 -2.36
CA SER A 58 5.95 2.13 -2.64
C SER A 58 5.84 3.31 -3.59
N GLU A 59 4.76 3.33 -4.37
CA GLU A 59 4.51 4.36 -5.38
C GLU A 59 3.15 5.04 -5.19
N GLY A 60 3.06 6.28 -5.66
CA GLY A 60 1.85 7.10 -5.60
C GLY A 60 1.61 7.81 -4.27
N ILE A 61 2.45 7.56 -3.28
CA ILE A 61 2.39 8.08 -1.91
C ILE A 61 3.80 8.50 -1.44
N GLY A 62 3.92 9.07 -0.24
CA GLY A 62 5.20 9.49 0.34
C GLY A 62 5.57 10.92 -0.08
N GLN A 63 4.85 11.89 0.46
CA GLN A 63 5.00 13.29 0.08
C GLN A 63 6.10 14.00 0.87
N GLY A 64 6.86 14.89 0.20
CA GLY A 64 7.96 15.67 0.79
C GLY A 64 7.60 17.11 1.18
N ARG A 65 6.37 17.56 0.92
CA ARG A 65 5.89 18.94 1.14
C ARG A 65 4.41 18.99 1.48
N ILE A 66 3.97 20.07 2.13
CA ILE A 66 2.55 20.37 2.28
C ILE A 66 1.98 20.77 0.93
N THR A 67 0.96 20.04 0.47
CA THR A 67 0.22 20.34 -0.76
C THR A 67 -0.98 21.23 -0.45
N GLY A 68 -1.58 21.86 -1.45
CA GLY A 68 -2.81 22.64 -1.25
C GLY A 68 -3.98 21.83 -0.67
N ASN A 69 -4.02 20.51 -0.86
CA ASN A 69 -5.04 19.66 -0.24
C ASN A 69 -4.79 19.41 1.26
N VAL A 70 -3.57 19.63 1.73
CA VAL A 70 -3.11 19.29 3.09
C VAL A 70 -2.92 20.54 3.96
N ASP A 71 -2.95 21.74 3.38
CA ASP A 71 -2.63 23.02 4.04
C ASP A 71 -3.47 23.32 5.30
N HIS A 72 -4.68 22.79 5.39
CA HIS A 72 -5.57 22.94 6.56
C HIS A 72 -5.96 21.59 7.19
N PHE A 73 -5.21 20.54 6.87
CA PHE A 73 -5.43 19.21 7.39
C PHE A 73 -4.57 18.96 8.63
N THR A 74 -5.12 18.24 9.61
CA THR A 74 -4.35 17.73 10.74
C THR A 74 -4.88 16.34 11.12
N PRO A 75 -4.04 15.29 11.07
CA PRO A 75 -4.44 13.95 11.49
C PRO A 75 -4.51 13.85 13.02
N ASP A 76 -5.29 12.89 13.50
CA ASP A 76 -5.36 12.53 14.93
C ASP A 76 -4.28 11.53 15.32
N LEU A 77 -3.81 10.72 14.35
CA LEU A 77 -2.76 9.72 14.50
C LEU A 77 -1.76 9.84 13.35
N CYS A 78 -0.47 9.74 13.64
CA CYS A 78 0.59 9.66 12.64
C CYS A 78 1.33 8.33 12.82
N LEU A 79 1.46 7.57 11.74
CA LEU A 79 2.05 6.25 11.76
C LEU A 79 2.95 6.08 10.54
N GLU A 80 4.21 5.76 10.81
CA GLU A 80 5.14 5.36 9.77
C GLU A 80 5.03 3.85 9.53
N VAL A 81 5.00 3.46 8.27
CA VAL A 81 4.89 2.07 7.84
C VAL A 81 6.12 1.68 7.03
N THR A 82 6.78 0.61 7.44
CA THR A 82 7.95 0.08 6.75
C THR A 82 7.56 -0.71 5.51
N ASP A 83 8.49 -0.83 4.55
CA ASP A 83 8.29 -1.72 3.39
C ASP A 83 8.10 -3.19 3.81
N GLY A 84 8.68 -3.61 4.94
CA GLY A 84 8.49 -4.96 5.49
C GLY A 84 7.03 -5.21 5.89
N GLU A 85 6.45 -4.29 6.68
CA GLU A 85 5.04 -4.37 7.08
C GLU A 85 4.10 -4.27 5.88
N MET A 86 4.41 -3.40 4.91
CA MET A 86 3.67 -3.34 3.65
C MET A 86 3.69 -4.68 2.91
N MET A 87 4.85 -5.33 2.81
CA MET A 87 4.97 -6.61 2.11
C MET A 87 4.24 -7.73 2.84
N GLU A 88 4.26 -7.75 4.18
CA GLU A 88 3.45 -8.68 4.97
C GLU A 88 1.96 -8.50 4.70
N ALA A 89 1.46 -7.25 4.73
CA ALA A 89 0.06 -6.96 4.44
C ALA A 89 -0.34 -7.38 3.01
N ILE A 90 0.50 -7.12 2.00
CA ILE A 90 0.23 -7.53 0.61
C ILE A 90 0.18 -9.06 0.48
N ILE A 91 1.12 -9.76 1.11
CA ILE A 91 1.18 -11.23 1.08
C ILE A 91 -0.05 -11.83 1.76
N ASP A 92 -0.47 -11.29 2.90
CA ASP A 92 -1.64 -11.76 3.62
C ASP A 92 -2.93 -11.51 2.83
N LEU A 93 -3.12 -10.29 2.29
CA LEU A 93 -4.26 -9.96 1.43
C LEU A 93 -4.36 -10.90 0.22
N HIS A 94 -3.22 -11.23 -0.39
CA HIS A 94 -3.20 -12.13 -1.53
C HIS A 94 -3.54 -13.57 -1.13
N THR A 95 -2.85 -14.11 -0.11
CA THR A 95 -2.92 -15.54 0.24
C THR A 95 -4.16 -15.91 1.04
N ARG A 96 -4.71 -14.97 1.81
CA ARG A 96 -5.86 -15.21 2.69
C ARG A 96 -7.16 -14.69 2.11
N ASP A 97 -7.12 -13.53 1.45
CA ASP A 97 -8.32 -12.83 0.99
C ASP A 97 -8.47 -12.83 -0.54
N GLY A 98 -7.46 -13.32 -1.28
CA GLY A 98 -7.49 -13.36 -2.75
C GLY A 98 -7.35 -11.99 -3.42
N LEU A 99 -6.86 -10.98 -2.70
CA LEU A 99 -6.78 -9.60 -3.16
C LEU A 99 -5.35 -9.28 -3.65
N ALA A 100 -5.20 -9.04 -4.96
CA ALA A 100 -3.94 -8.61 -5.56
C ALA A 100 -3.89 -7.07 -5.68
N VAL A 101 -3.32 -6.42 -4.67
CA VAL A 101 -3.33 -4.95 -4.52
C VAL A 101 -1.95 -4.31 -4.70
N GLY A 102 -1.95 -3.02 -5.04
CA GLY A 102 -0.73 -2.21 -5.18
C GLY A 102 -0.01 -1.90 -3.87
N THR A 103 1.16 -1.28 -3.98
CA THR A 103 2.02 -0.97 -2.81
C THR A 103 1.36 -0.04 -1.80
N SER A 104 0.64 0.98 -2.28
CA SER A 104 -0.03 1.94 -1.38
C SER A 104 -1.17 1.31 -0.58
N ALA A 105 -1.85 0.31 -1.14
CA ALA A 105 -2.84 -0.48 -0.43
C ALA A 105 -2.19 -1.33 0.69
N GLY A 106 -0.99 -1.87 0.45
CA GLY A 106 -0.20 -2.54 1.49
C GLY A 106 0.14 -1.62 2.67
N ILE A 107 0.64 -0.41 2.38
CA ILE A 107 0.93 0.61 3.39
C ILE A 107 -0.34 0.97 4.19
N ASN A 108 -1.44 1.19 3.48
CA ASN A 108 -2.74 1.52 4.06
C ASN A 108 -3.27 0.44 5.01
N VAL A 109 -3.18 -0.84 4.62
CA VAL A 109 -3.66 -1.95 5.45
C VAL A 109 -2.75 -2.18 6.66
N ALA A 110 -1.43 -2.18 6.47
CA ALA A 110 -0.49 -2.27 7.59
C ALA A 110 -0.68 -1.12 8.60
N GLY A 111 -0.84 0.10 8.08
CA GLY A 111 -1.15 1.28 8.89
C GLY A 111 -2.50 1.17 9.61
N ALA A 112 -3.56 0.72 8.94
CA ALA A 112 -4.86 0.50 9.57
C ALA A 112 -4.80 -0.56 10.68
N MET A 113 -3.97 -1.61 10.53
CA MET A 113 -3.71 -2.58 11.60
C MET A 113 -2.97 -1.94 12.78
N GLN A 114 -2.02 -1.03 12.55
CA GLN A 114 -1.39 -0.25 13.61
C GLN A 114 -2.40 0.67 14.32
N VAL A 115 -3.27 1.38 13.58
CA VAL A 115 -4.38 2.17 14.15
C VAL A 115 -5.28 1.30 15.03
N ALA A 116 -5.72 0.15 14.52
CA ALA A 116 -6.57 -0.79 15.25
C ALA A 116 -5.93 -1.22 16.59
N ARG A 117 -4.62 -1.47 16.59
CA ARG A 117 -3.86 -1.78 17.82
C ARG A 117 -3.86 -0.61 18.80
N GLN A 118 -3.68 0.63 18.35
CA GLN A 118 -3.67 1.80 19.22
C GLN A 118 -5.04 2.16 19.79
N ILE A 119 -6.12 1.98 19.01
CA ILE A 119 -7.47 2.35 19.45
C ILE A 119 -8.14 1.26 20.29
N GLY A 120 -7.63 0.02 20.22
CA GLY A 120 -8.07 -1.11 21.03
C GLY A 120 -9.23 -1.90 20.42
N PRO A 121 -9.52 -3.10 20.97
CA PRO A 121 -10.54 -4.01 20.44
C PRO A 121 -11.95 -3.41 20.47
N GLY A 122 -12.81 -3.91 19.59
CA GLY A 122 -14.21 -3.47 19.49
C GLY A 122 -14.46 -2.24 18.61
N HIS A 123 -13.39 -1.64 18.06
CA HIS A 123 -13.49 -0.54 17.11
C HIS A 123 -13.42 -1.01 15.66
N THR A 124 -14.03 -0.23 14.76
CA THR A 124 -13.98 -0.43 13.32
C THR A 124 -13.06 0.61 12.67
N VAL A 125 -12.05 0.12 11.95
CA VAL A 125 -11.11 0.93 11.16
C VAL A 125 -11.36 0.71 9.67
N ALA A 126 -11.44 1.78 8.89
CA ALA A 126 -11.50 1.71 7.43
C ALA A 126 -10.23 2.30 6.79
N THR A 127 -9.87 1.76 5.63
CA THR A 127 -8.77 2.25 4.80
C THR A 127 -9.08 2.03 3.32
N VAL A 128 -8.12 2.31 2.43
CA VAL A 128 -8.31 2.33 0.98
C VAL A 128 -7.38 1.35 0.28
N LEU A 129 -7.93 0.52 -0.61
CA LEU A 129 -7.16 -0.30 -1.56
C LEU A 129 -7.12 0.44 -2.90
N CYS A 130 -6.03 1.18 -3.14
CA CYS A 130 -5.98 2.22 -4.16
C CYS A 130 -6.03 1.69 -5.60
N ASP A 131 -5.34 0.58 -5.87
CA ASP A 131 -5.24 -0.02 -7.18
C ASP A 131 -4.73 -1.47 -7.14
N ARG A 132 -4.56 -2.05 -8.33
CA ARG A 132 -4.17 -3.46 -8.54
C ARG A 132 -2.65 -3.65 -8.57
N ALA A 133 -2.23 -4.84 -8.14
CA ALA A 133 -0.82 -5.21 -8.05
C ALA A 133 -0.07 -5.25 -9.40
N ASP A 134 -0.76 -5.51 -10.52
CA ASP A 134 -0.13 -5.71 -11.84
C ASP A 134 0.57 -4.47 -12.38
N ARG A 135 0.17 -3.28 -11.92
CA ARG A 135 0.87 -2.02 -12.23
C ARG A 135 2.30 -1.98 -11.69
N TYR A 136 2.60 -2.84 -10.72
CA TYR A 136 3.88 -2.91 -10.02
C TYR A 136 4.60 -4.24 -10.29
N ALA A 137 4.33 -4.87 -11.44
CA ALA A 137 4.90 -6.17 -11.83
C ALA A 137 6.43 -6.22 -11.70
N SER A 138 7.13 -5.17 -12.12
CA SER A 138 8.60 -5.08 -12.06
C SER A 138 9.17 -4.88 -10.64
N LYS A 139 8.31 -4.79 -9.62
CA LYS A 139 8.70 -4.65 -8.21
C LYS A 139 8.10 -5.78 -7.37
N LEU A 140 6.77 -5.82 -7.26
CA LEU A 140 6.04 -6.77 -6.42
C LEU A 140 6.13 -8.21 -6.92
N TYR A 141 6.37 -8.40 -8.22
CA TYR A 141 6.50 -9.72 -8.84
C TYR A 141 7.92 -10.04 -9.31
N ASP A 142 8.91 -9.25 -8.87
CA ASP A 142 10.33 -9.48 -9.12
C ASP A 142 11.01 -9.92 -7.81
N ALA A 143 11.22 -11.23 -7.68
CA ALA A 143 11.83 -11.82 -6.49
C ALA A 143 13.27 -11.33 -6.25
N ASP A 144 14.03 -11.04 -7.31
CA ASP A 144 15.42 -10.59 -7.18
C ASP A 144 15.46 -9.12 -6.76
N PHE A 145 14.56 -8.29 -7.28
CA PHE A 145 14.37 -6.93 -6.79
C PHE A 145 14.01 -6.92 -5.31
N LEU A 146 13.03 -7.72 -4.87
CA LEU A 146 12.62 -7.79 -3.47
C LEU A 146 13.77 -8.24 -2.56
N ARG A 147 14.53 -9.27 -2.97
CA ARG A 147 15.74 -9.71 -2.23
C ARG A 147 16.80 -8.62 -2.17
N SER A 148 17.02 -7.88 -3.26
CA SER A 148 17.98 -6.75 -3.28
C SER A 148 17.62 -5.64 -2.29
N LYS A 149 16.34 -5.57 -1.89
CA LYS A 149 15.81 -4.64 -0.89
C LYS A 149 15.66 -5.29 0.50
N ALA A 150 16.15 -6.52 0.68
CA ALA A 150 15.97 -7.32 1.90
C ALA A 150 14.49 -7.47 2.32
N LEU A 151 13.58 -7.48 1.34
CA LEU A 151 12.15 -7.66 1.56
C LEU A 151 11.74 -9.13 1.41
N ARG A 152 10.71 -9.51 2.15
CA ARG A 152 10.11 -10.85 2.06
C ARG A 152 9.61 -11.09 0.64
N VAL A 153 10.08 -12.18 0.04
CA VAL A 153 9.57 -12.63 -1.26
C VAL A 153 8.23 -13.33 -1.03
N PRO A 154 7.18 -12.99 -1.78
CA PRO A 154 5.93 -13.72 -1.72
C PRO A 154 6.12 -15.22 -2.00
N PRO A 155 5.46 -16.12 -1.25
CA PRO A 155 5.69 -17.57 -1.36
C PRO A 155 5.35 -18.12 -2.76
N TRP A 156 4.42 -17.49 -3.48
CA TRP A 156 4.08 -17.85 -4.86
C TRP A 156 5.17 -17.52 -5.89
N LEU A 157 6.20 -16.76 -5.50
CA LEU A 157 7.38 -16.47 -6.31
C LEU A 157 8.61 -17.30 -5.90
N GLU A 158 8.58 -17.99 -4.74
CA GLU A 158 9.72 -18.75 -4.22
C GLU A 158 9.98 -20.05 -4.99
N HIS A 159 8.93 -20.68 -5.55
CA HIS A 159 9.04 -21.97 -6.27
C HIS A 159 9.29 -21.86 -7.78
N GLY A 160 9.96 -20.78 -8.21
CA GLY A 160 10.73 -20.77 -9.45
C GLY A 160 10.07 -20.10 -10.64
N SER A 161 10.83 -19.16 -11.23
CA SER A 161 10.68 -18.57 -12.57
C SER A 161 9.38 -17.80 -12.83
N ALA A 162 9.52 -16.66 -13.52
CA ALA A 162 8.43 -15.95 -14.18
C ALA A 162 7.39 -16.94 -14.72
N PRO A 163 6.08 -16.64 -14.63
CA PRO A 163 5.04 -17.59 -14.96
C PRO A 163 5.35 -18.21 -16.32
N LYS A 164 5.15 -19.52 -16.41
CA LYS A 164 5.14 -20.32 -17.63
C LYS A 164 4.29 -19.72 -18.75
N ALA A 165 3.64 -18.57 -18.57
CA ALA A 165 3.05 -17.74 -19.60
C ALA A 165 3.93 -17.62 -20.86
N ARG A 166 5.25 -17.35 -20.77
CA ARG A 166 6.08 -17.26 -22.00
C ARG A 166 6.25 -18.61 -22.70
N ALA A 167 6.41 -19.69 -21.95
CA ALA A 167 6.50 -21.05 -22.49
C ALA A 167 5.14 -21.56 -23.00
N LEU A 168 4.04 -21.19 -22.33
CA LEU A 168 2.66 -21.52 -22.67
C LEU A 168 2.22 -20.75 -23.91
N PHE A 169 2.53 -19.45 -24.01
CA PHE A 169 2.28 -18.66 -25.22
C PHE A 169 3.13 -19.13 -26.39
N SER A 170 4.38 -19.54 -26.17
CA SER A 170 5.18 -20.21 -27.22
C SER A 170 4.53 -21.52 -27.63
N ALA A 171 4.20 -22.41 -26.68
CA ALA A 171 3.58 -23.69 -26.97
C ALA A 171 2.21 -23.56 -27.66
N LEU A 172 1.39 -22.59 -27.27
CA LEU A 172 0.11 -22.29 -27.91
C LEU A 172 0.29 -21.72 -29.31
N ARG A 173 1.29 -20.84 -29.52
CA ARG A 173 1.64 -20.33 -30.85
C ARG A 173 2.16 -21.44 -31.76
N ASP A 174 3.05 -22.29 -31.26
CA ASP A 174 3.67 -23.37 -32.01
C ASP A 174 2.62 -24.46 -32.35
N ALA A 175 1.66 -24.72 -31.46
CA ALA A 175 0.49 -25.57 -31.73
C ALA A 175 -0.49 -24.96 -32.75
N ALA A 176 -0.66 -23.63 -32.77
CA ALA A 176 -1.49 -22.95 -33.76
C ALA A 176 -0.85 -22.92 -35.16
N LEU A 177 0.48 -22.95 -35.23
CA LEU A 177 1.25 -23.01 -36.48
C LEU A 177 1.43 -24.44 -37.00
N ALA A 178 1.26 -25.45 -36.16
CA ALA A 178 1.23 -26.85 -36.53
C ALA A 178 -0.17 -27.24 -37.05
N THR A 179 -0.58 -26.68 -38.18
CA THR A 179 -1.71 -27.24 -38.95
C THR A 179 -1.19 -28.47 -39.70
N PRO A 180 -1.89 -29.63 -39.71
CA PRO A 180 -1.45 -30.76 -40.49
C PRO A 180 -1.51 -30.41 -41.97
N ALA A 181 -0.38 -30.51 -42.68
CA ALA A 181 -0.40 -30.60 -44.13
C ALA A 181 -0.81 -32.03 -44.49
N GLY A 182 -2.04 -32.19 -44.97
CA GLY A 182 -2.55 -33.45 -45.53
C GLY A 182 -3.67 -34.07 -44.73
#